data_AF-A0A0F8ZJT6-F1
#
_entry.id   AF-A0A0F8ZJT6-F1
#
_cell.length_a   1.000
_cell.length_b   1.000
_cell.length_c   1.000
_cell.angle_alpha   90.00
_cell.angle_beta   90.00
_cell.angle_gamma   90.00
#
_symmetry.space_group_name_H-M   'P 1'
#
loop_
_entity.id
_entity.type
_entity.pdbx_description
1 polymer ?
#
loop_
_entity_poly.entity_id
_entity_poly.type
_entity_poly.pdbx_seq_one_letter_code
_entity_poly.pdbx_strand_id
1 'polypeptide(L)'
;MADNIVLDAGSGGATLAADDITSVWYQIIKLAFGALDTATLVTTSAGLPVDLRASNATVTVDLAGNNDVTIDASSIVLAEDVAHSTGDAGVQMLAVRKATPADLSGADGDYEPLQLDNGRLWASTLVTGDALTALQLIDNIVQVEDAAHSTGDSGVMMLGVENEDQAALTAGDKDYTPIAVTPEGNVIVKQEGTVTVGSHAVTNAGTFVTQIDGDALTALQLIDNPVAVLGTATYSETTTSGMIAGAVRNDALAALAGTDNEIAPLQVDEDGGLWTHPAAAPKGGCKMFTSVDLDESEEDPTAGPTTIYGIYTWNLTAAPLWL
;
A
#
# COMPACT_ATOMS: atom_id res chain seq x y z
N MET A 1 109.35 -47.45 3.68
CA MET A 1 109.69 -48.70 4.39
C MET A 1 108.74 -49.76 3.86
N ALA A 2 109.08 -51.05 3.90
CA ALA A 2 108.20 -52.04 3.27
C ALA A 2 106.96 -52.24 4.16
N ASP A 3 105.82 -51.68 3.75
CA ASP A 3 104.54 -51.57 4.50
C ASP A 3 103.86 -52.93 4.78
N ASN A 4 104.63 -53.94 5.15
CA ASN A 4 104.24 -55.33 5.17
C ASN A 4 104.86 -56.08 6.35
N ILE A 5 104.06 -56.87 7.07
CA ILE A 5 104.53 -57.82 8.07
C ILE A 5 104.73 -59.19 7.40
N VAL A 6 105.94 -59.73 7.49
CA VAL A 6 106.28 -61.09 7.03
C VAL A 6 106.19 -62.05 8.22
N LEU A 7 105.28 -63.03 8.16
CA LEU A 7 104.99 -63.93 9.28
C LEU A 7 105.94 -65.13 9.39
N ASP A 8 106.59 -65.52 8.29
CA ASP A 8 107.64 -66.54 8.26
C ASP A 8 108.75 -66.06 7.30
N ALA A 9 109.97 -65.91 7.80
CA ALA A 9 111.10 -65.41 7.03
C ALA A 9 111.63 -66.44 6.00
N GLY A 10 111.07 -67.65 5.96
CA GLY A 10 111.34 -68.66 4.94
C GLY A 10 110.85 -68.30 3.53
N SER A 11 111.40 -68.97 2.51
CA SER A 11 111.01 -68.75 1.12
C SER A 11 109.57 -69.25 0.89
N GLY A 12 108.62 -68.31 0.73
CA GLY A 12 107.20 -68.60 0.52
C GLY A 12 106.24 -68.09 1.61
N GLY A 13 106.74 -67.39 2.63
CA GLY A 13 105.90 -66.82 3.69
C GLY A 13 104.87 -65.82 3.17
N ALA A 14 103.63 -65.92 3.66
CA ALA A 14 102.58 -64.97 3.34
C ALA A 14 102.94 -63.57 3.89
N THR A 15 102.74 -62.56 3.05
CA THR A 15 102.94 -61.17 3.42
C THR A 15 101.60 -60.56 3.77
N LEU A 16 101.49 -59.98 4.98
CA LEU A 16 100.31 -59.22 5.35
C LEU A 16 100.53 -57.76 5.02
N ALA A 17 99.56 -57.16 4.32
CA ALA A 17 99.50 -55.72 4.18
C ALA A 17 99.35 -55.08 5.57
N ALA A 18 100.18 -54.10 5.86
CA ALA A 18 100.16 -53.36 7.10
C ALA A 18 100.38 -51.86 6.84
N ASP A 19 100.09 -51.05 7.84
CA ASP A 19 100.36 -49.62 7.88
C ASP A 19 101.32 -49.36 9.05
N ASP A 20 102.41 -48.63 8.81
CA ASP A 20 103.34 -48.24 9.87
C ASP A 20 102.96 -46.86 10.41
N ILE A 21 102.42 -46.85 11.63
CA ILE A 21 102.09 -45.62 12.34
C ILE A 21 103.09 -45.47 13.48
N THR A 22 104.06 -44.57 13.30
CA THR A 22 105.06 -44.23 14.32
C THR A 22 105.87 -45.44 14.84
N SER A 23 106.33 -46.31 13.94
CA SER A 23 107.09 -47.55 14.24
C SER A 23 106.27 -48.68 14.86
N VAL A 24 104.94 -48.60 14.82
CA VAL A 24 104.02 -49.68 15.19
C VAL A 24 103.22 -50.08 13.97
N TRP A 25 103.28 -51.37 13.66
CA TRP A 25 102.67 -51.96 12.47
C TRP A 25 101.22 -52.38 12.74
N TYR A 26 100.26 -51.85 11.97
CA TYR A 26 98.84 -52.18 12.03
C TYR A 26 98.41 -52.94 10.78
N GLN A 27 97.75 -54.09 10.92
CA GLN A 27 97.30 -54.84 9.76
C GLN A 27 96.17 -54.11 9.00
N ILE A 28 96.23 -54.10 7.67
CA ILE A 28 95.13 -53.66 6.82
C ILE A 28 94.29 -54.89 6.45
N ILE A 29 93.08 -54.97 7.00
CA ILE A 29 92.18 -56.13 6.83
C ILE A 29 90.94 -55.71 6.04
N LYS A 30 90.57 -56.51 5.03
CA LYS A 30 89.28 -56.34 4.36
C LYS A 30 88.18 -56.94 5.24
N LEU A 31 87.23 -56.10 5.66
CA LEU A 31 86.09 -56.54 6.46
C LEU A 31 85.04 -57.25 5.59
N ALA A 32 84.39 -58.25 6.19
CA ALA A 32 83.25 -58.96 5.61
C ALA A 32 82.17 -59.19 6.68
N PHE A 33 80.91 -59.27 6.28
CA PHE A 33 79.78 -59.52 7.19
C PHE A 33 78.82 -60.56 6.59
N GLY A 34 78.13 -61.30 7.45
CA GLY A 34 77.19 -62.36 7.04
C GLY A 34 77.54 -63.71 7.66
N ALA A 35 76.89 -64.76 7.19
CA ALA A 35 77.18 -66.12 7.63
C ALA A 35 78.55 -66.60 7.11
N LEU A 36 79.10 -67.61 7.78
CA LEU A 36 80.30 -68.29 7.32
C LEU A 36 80.08 -68.84 5.89
N ASP A 37 81.12 -68.79 5.06
CA ASP A 37 81.14 -69.23 3.65
C ASP A 37 80.24 -68.42 2.67
N THR A 38 79.50 -67.43 3.17
CA THR A 38 78.66 -66.54 2.35
C THR A 38 78.81 -65.07 2.74
N ALA A 39 79.93 -64.69 3.35
CA ALA A 39 80.16 -63.34 3.85
C ALA A 39 80.32 -62.33 2.69
N THR A 40 79.64 -61.20 2.79
CA THR A 40 79.75 -60.07 1.85
C THR A 40 80.89 -59.16 2.26
N LEU A 41 81.80 -58.86 1.33
CA LEU A 41 82.87 -57.90 1.56
C LEU A 41 82.31 -56.48 1.67
N VAL A 42 82.83 -55.69 2.62
CA VAL A 42 82.46 -54.28 2.75
C VAL A 42 82.97 -53.51 1.53
N THR A 43 82.10 -52.81 0.81
CA THR A 43 82.45 -52.00 -0.37
C THR A 43 81.76 -50.63 -0.30
N THR A 44 82.01 -49.76 -1.27
CA THR A 44 81.31 -48.46 -1.39
C THR A 44 79.82 -48.63 -1.66
N SER A 45 79.40 -49.75 -2.26
CA SER A 45 77.98 -50.07 -2.53
C SER A 45 77.36 -51.02 -1.50
N ALA A 46 78.14 -51.58 -0.58
CA ALA A 46 77.68 -52.49 0.46
C ALA A 46 78.45 -52.19 1.77
N GLY A 47 77.94 -51.23 2.55
CA GLY A 47 78.50 -50.86 3.84
C GLY A 47 78.29 -51.92 4.93
N LEU A 48 78.92 -51.73 6.09
CA LEU A 48 78.63 -52.56 7.27
C LEU A 48 77.18 -52.34 7.73
N PRO A 49 76.38 -53.39 7.96
CA PRO A 49 75.07 -53.24 8.54
C PRO A 49 75.16 -52.59 9.93
N VAL A 50 74.43 -51.51 10.12
CA VAL A 50 74.23 -50.89 11.44
C VAL A 50 72.79 -51.20 11.85
N ASP A 51 72.62 -52.03 12.88
CA ASP A 51 71.31 -52.29 13.47
C ASP A 51 71.07 -51.29 14.61
N LEU A 52 70.20 -50.31 14.38
CA LEU A 52 69.88 -49.28 15.37
C LEU A 52 68.85 -49.81 16.37
N ARG A 53 69.31 -50.68 17.29
CA ARG A 53 68.48 -51.23 18.37
C ARG A 53 68.52 -50.35 19.61
N ALA A 54 67.87 -49.19 19.56
CA ALA A 54 67.58 -48.44 20.77
C ALA A 54 66.21 -47.78 20.64
N SER A 55 65.33 -48.07 21.60
CA SER A 55 63.98 -47.49 21.67
C SER A 55 63.98 -45.96 21.92
N ASN A 56 65.15 -45.31 22.07
CA ASN A 56 65.29 -43.90 22.43
C ASN A 56 66.61 -43.24 21.97
N ALA A 57 67.36 -43.80 21.02
CA ALA A 57 68.57 -43.12 20.53
C ALA A 57 68.17 -41.99 19.56
N THR A 58 68.43 -40.74 19.94
CA THR A 58 68.45 -39.62 18.99
C THR A 58 69.56 -39.89 17.97
N VAL A 59 69.19 -40.24 16.74
CA VAL A 59 70.11 -40.33 15.63
C VAL A 59 70.21 -38.94 15.02
N THR A 60 71.28 -38.21 15.34
CA THR A 60 71.59 -36.99 14.61
C THR A 60 72.20 -37.40 13.28
N VAL A 61 71.40 -37.39 12.21
CA VAL A 61 71.92 -37.48 10.85
C VAL A 61 72.36 -36.07 10.46
N ASP A 62 73.67 -35.80 10.52
CA ASP A 62 74.24 -34.57 9.96
C ASP A 62 74.34 -34.73 8.45
N LEU A 63 73.50 -33.98 7.74
CA LEU A 63 73.37 -34.05 6.29
C LEU A 63 74.25 -33.03 5.57
N ALA A 64 74.87 -32.11 6.30
CA ALA A 64 75.58 -30.97 5.72
C ALA A 64 74.82 -30.36 4.53
N GLY A 65 75.38 -30.41 3.32
CA GLY A 65 74.77 -29.88 2.08
C GLY A 65 74.08 -30.91 1.19
N ASN A 66 73.89 -32.15 1.64
CA ASN A 66 73.36 -33.24 0.83
C ASN A 66 71.89 -33.55 1.21
N ASN A 67 70.96 -33.43 0.26
CA ASN A 67 69.52 -33.61 0.48
C ASN A 67 69.04 -35.09 0.42
N ASP A 68 69.96 -36.05 0.59
CA ASP A 68 69.70 -37.48 0.34
C ASP A 68 69.00 -38.23 1.49
N VAL A 69 68.42 -37.53 2.49
CA VAL A 69 67.43 -38.20 3.34
C VAL A 69 66.15 -38.33 2.54
N THR A 70 66.09 -39.41 1.78
CA THR A 70 64.83 -39.93 1.29
C THR A 70 64.08 -40.50 2.48
N ILE A 71 63.28 -39.65 3.13
CA ILE A 71 62.23 -40.14 4.01
C ILE A 71 61.19 -40.74 3.07
N ASP A 72 60.96 -42.05 3.17
CA ASP A 72 59.93 -42.70 2.35
C ASP A 72 58.60 -41.97 2.58
N ALA A 73 58.05 -41.39 1.51
CA ALA A 73 56.82 -40.62 1.57
C ALA A 73 55.67 -41.46 2.15
N SER A 74 55.74 -42.79 2.04
CA SER A 74 54.80 -43.73 2.64
C SER A 74 54.69 -43.61 4.18
N SER A 75 55.68 -43.04 4.87
CA SER A 75 55.66 -42.86 6.33
C SER A 75 55.03 -41.55 6.81
N ILE A 76 54.78 -40.58 5.91
CA ILE A 76 54.22 -39.26 6.24
C ILE A 76 52.90 -39.01 5.52
N VAL A 77 52.75 -39.57 4.32
CA VAL A 77 51.54 -39.54 3.52
C VAL A 77 50.58 -40.60 4.04
N LEU A 78 49.34 -40.22 4.34
CA LEU A 78 48.29 -41.19 4.56
C LEU A 78 47.82 -41.67 3.19
N ALA A 79 48.04 -42.95 2.89
CA ALA A 79 47.37 -43.59 1.77
C ALA A 79 45.86 -43.44 2.02
N GLU A 80 45.17 -42.90 1.03
CA GLU A 80 43.74 -42.65 1.11
C GLU A 80 42.98 -43.93 1.53
N ASP A 81 42.10 -43.83 2.52
CA ASP A 81 41.24 -44.94 2.94
C ASP A 81 39.95 -45.04 2.10
N VAL A 82 40.06 -45.08 0.76
CA VAL A 82 38.95 -45.25 -0.22
C VAL A 82 37.97 -44.04 -0.29
N ALA A 83 37.65 -43.37 -1.40
CA ALA A 83 38.17 -43.30 -2.76
C ALA A 83 38.10 -41.84 -3.28
N HIS A 84 39.20 -41.39 -3.88
CA HIS A 84 39.43 -40.24 -4.72
C HIS A 84 40.23 -40.81 -5.88
N SER A 85 39.60 -40.83 -7.06
CA SER A 85 39.98 -41.69 -8.19
C SER A 85 41.34 -41.40 -8.84
N THR A 86 42.14 -40.47 -8.30
CA THR A 86 43.45 -40.08 -8.85
C THR A 86 44.65 -40.60 -8.06
N GLY A 87 44.46 -41.17 -6.86
CA GLY A 87 45.55 -41.85 -6.12
C GLY A 87 46.75 -40.96 -5.75
N ASP A 88 46.55 -39.64 -5.74
CA ASP A 88 47.61 -38.69 -5.40
C ASP A 88 47.94 -38.77 -3.90
N ALA A 89 49.20 -39.00 -3.60
CA ALA A 89 49.74 -38.97 -2.24
C ALA A 89 49.68 -37.53 -1.68
N GLY A 90 48.97 -37.33 -0.56
CA GLY A 90 48.94 -36.07 0.19
C GLY A 90 49.22 -36.24 1.68
N VAL A 91 49.68 -35.16 2.32
CA VAL A 91 49.77 -35.08 3.79
C VAL A 91 48.45 -34.53 4.33
N GLN A 92 47.78 -35.27 5.22
CA GLN A 92 46.56 -34.78 5.85
C GLN A 92 46.88 -33.61 6.80
N MET A 93 46.19 -32.49 6.62
CA MET A 93 46.26 -31.37 7.57
C MET A 93 45.42 -31.68 8.81
N LEU A 94 46.03 -31.57 10.00
CA LEU A 94 45.31 -31.64 11.26
C LEU A 94 44.58 -30.31 11.51
N ALA A 95 43.42 -30.39 12.16
CA ALA A 95 42.64 -29.23 12.55
C ALA A 95 42.11 -29.39 13.98
N VAL A 96 41.94 -28.26 14.67
CA VAL A 96 41.48 -28.23 16.06
C VAL A 96 39.95 -28.17 16.09
N ARG A 97 39.29 -29.15 16.69
CA ARG A 97 37.84 -29.07 16.93
C ARG A 97 37.54 -28.07 18.06
N LYS A 98 36.81 -26.99 17.76
CA LYS A 98 36.36 -25.98 18.72
C LYS A 98 34.95 -25.50 18.34
N ALA A 99 34.00 -25.64 19.28
CA ALA A 99 32.63 -25.18 19.07
C ALA A 99 32.48 -23.65 19.02
N THR A 100 33.42 -22.93 19.66
CA THR A 100 33.49 -21.47 19.66
C THR A 100 34.94 -21.05 19.34
N PRO A 101 35.32 -21.02 18.05
CA PRO A 101 36.65 -20.60 17.63
C PRO A 101 36.95 -19.15 18.02
N ALA A 102 38.20 -18.91 18.37
CA ALA A 102 38.79 -17.60 18.63
C ALA A 102 40.25 -17.66 18.14
N ASP A 103 40.87 -16.51 17.93
CA ASP A 103 42.27 -16.41 17.51
C ASP A 103 43.16 -17.15 18.53
N LEU A 104 44.01 -18.07 18.04
CA LEU A 104 44.99 -18.78 18.88
C LEU A 104 46.35 -18.09 18.91
N SER A 105 46.63 -17.23 17.92
CA SER A 105 47.80 -16.38 17.87
C SER A 105 47.52 -15.00 18.47
N GLY A 106 48.59 -14.24 18.75
CA GLY A 106 48.48 -12.93 19.39
C GLY A 106 48.77 -11.75 18.46
N ALA A 107 49.31 -11.99 17.26
CA ALA A 107 49.70 -10.94 16.32
C ALA A 107 49.50 -11.36 14.86
N ASP A 108 49.36 -10.36 13.99
CA ASP A 108 49.28 -10.54 12.55
C ASP A 108 50.57 -11.16 11.99
N GLY A 109 50.42 -12.16 11.13
CA GLY A 109 51.54 -12.87 10.51
C GLY A 109 52.05 -14.09 11.30
N ASP A 110 51.47 -14.36 12.48
CA ASP A 110 51.72 -15.60 13.21
C ASP A 110 50.95 -16.78 12.59
N TYR A 111 51.48 -17.99 12.76
CA TYR A 111 50.80 -19.22 12.34
C TYR A 111 49.67 -19.58 13.31
N GLU A 112 48.51 -19.92 12.75
CA GLU A 112 47.39 -20.50 13.48
C GLU A 112 46.96 -21.84 12.87
N PRO A 113 46.49 -22.80 13.69
CA PRO A 113 45.95 -24.04 13.18
C PRO A 113 44.55 -23.82 12.59
N LEU A 114 44.19 -24.61 11.57
CA LEU A 114 42.82 -24.68 11.08
C LEU A 114 41.88 -25.09 12.23
N GLN A 115 40.72 -24.44 12.35
CA GLN A 115 39.73 -24.74 13.37
C GLN A 115 38.43 -25.28 12.75
N LEU A 116 37.85 -26.31 13.35
CA LEU A 116 36.62 -26.97 12.88
C LEU A 116 35.53 -26.90 13.96
N ASP A 117 34.28 -26.68 13.57
CA ASP A 117 33.11 -26.99 14.41
C ASP A 117 32.16 -27.96 13.69
N ASN A 118 31.75 -29.03 14.38
CA ASN A 118 30.83 -30.05 13.85
C ASN A 118 31.19 -30.54 12.42
N GLY A 119 32.49 -30.63 12.11
CA GLY A 119 33.01 -31.06 10.81
C GLY A 119 33.12 -29.98 9.74
N ARG A 120 32.79 -28.73 10.04
CA ARG A 120 32.92 -27.58 9.12
C ARG A 120 34.15 -26.74 9.48
N LEU A 121 34.92 -26.32 8.48
CA LEU A 121 35.98 -25.32 8.64
C LEU A 121 35.34 -24.01 9.09
N TRP A 122 35.86 -23.47 10.19
CA TRP A 122 35.42 -22.17 10.63
C TRP A 122 36.01 -21.11 9.71
N ALA A 123 35.12 -20.29 9.15
CA ALA A 123 35.46 -19.12 8.36
C ALA A 123 34.72 -17.93 8.95
N SER A 124 35.30 -16.74 8.87
CA SER A 124 34.64 -15.52 9.33
C SER A 124 33.30 -15.34 8.61
N THR A 125 32.22 -15.22 9.40
CA THR A 125 30.89 -14.83 8.90
C THR A 125 30.66 -13.32 8.96
N LEU A 126 31.70 -12.54 9.30
CA LEU A 126 31.59 -11.10 9.36
C LEU A 126 31.42 -10.57 7.92
N VAL A 127 30.18 -10.25 7.56
CA VAL A 127 29.88 -9.46 6.38
C VAL A 127 30.32 -8.04 6.71
N THR A 128 31.37 -7.54 6.06
CA THR A 128 31.87 -6.16 6.21
C THR A 128 31.54 -5.32 4.99
N GLY A 129 31.74 -4.00 5.13
CA GLY A 129 31.57 -3.04 4.03
C GLY A 129 30.11 -2.86 3.63
N ASP A 130 29.89 -2.60 2.34
CA ASP A 130 28.61 -2.15 1.79
C ASP A 130 27.46 -3.15 2.03
N ALA A 131 27.77 -4.44 2.11
CA ALA A 131 26.78 -5.49 2.36
C ALA A 131 26.19 -5.42 3.79
N LEU A 132 27.00 -5.04 4.79
CA LEU A 132 26.51 -4.84 6.16
C LEU A 132 25.62 -3.60 6.23
N THR A 133 26.06 -2.50 5.63
CA THR A 133 25.30 -1.25 5.59
C THR A 133 23.97 -1.44 4.86
N ALA A 134 23.95 -2.16 3.73
CA ALA A 134 22.71 -2.45 3.01
C ALA A 134 21.74 -3.30 3.85
N LEU A 135 22.25 -4.31 4.56
CA LEU A 135 21.42 -5.18 5.40
C LEU A 135 20.84 -4.41 6.60
N GLN A 136 21.63 -3.55 7.22
CA GLN A 136 21.19 -2.67 8.31
C GLN A 136 20.18 -1.61 7.83
N LEU A 137 20.35 -1.06 6.63
CA LEU A 137 19.37 -0.14 6.04
C LEU A 137 18.03 -0.84 5.79
N ILE A 138 18.05 -2.07 5.27
CA ILE A 138 16.83 -2.86 5.05
C ILE A 138 16.14 -3.16 6.38
N ASP A 139 16.89 -3.56 7.41
CA ASP A 139 16.38 -3.82 8.76
C ASP A 139 15.71 -2.56 9.35
N ASN A 140 16.34 -1.39 9.22
CA ASN A 140 15.80 -0.12 9.73
C ASN A 140 14.56 0.39 8.95
N ILE A 141 14.38 -0.02 7.68
CA ILE A 141 13.23 0.38 6.85
C ILE A 141 12.03 -0.55 7.07
N VAL A 142 12.28 -1.83 7.42
CA VAL A 142 11.24 -2.75 7.89
C VAL A 142 10.88 -2.34 9.32
N GLN A 143 9.91 -1.44 9.46
CA GLN A 143 9.35 -1.16 10.77
C GLN A 143 8.70 -2.45 11.29
N VAL A 144 9.34 -3.09 12.26
CA VAL A 144 8.66 -4.07 13.13
C VAL A 144 7.63 -3.25 13.89
N GLU A 145 6.38 -3.47 13.52
CA GLU A 145 5.17 -2.88 14.08
C GLU A 145 5.33 -2.45 15.55
N ASP A 146 5.21 -1.16 15.84
CA ASP A 146 5.31 -0.61 17.21
C ASP A 146 3.98 -0.74 18.02
N ALA A 147 3.16 -1.75 17.65
CA ALA A 147 1.78 -2.09 18.08
C ALA A 147 0.66 -1.21 17.46
N ALA A 148 -0.49 -1.69 16.94
CA ALA A 148 -1.06 -3.04 16.71
C ALA A 148 -1.66 -3.17 15.27
N HIS A 149 -1.34 -4.24 14.54
CA HIS A 149 -2.01 -4.82 13.36
C HIS A 149 -1.94 -6.36 13.45
N SER A 150 -3.08 -7.04 13.52
CA SER A 150 -3.23 -8.39 14.10
C SER A 150 -2.67 -9.59 13.32
N THR A 151 -1.92 -9.39 12.23
CA THR A 151 -1.46 -10.48 11.34
C THR A 151 0.05 -10.70 11.32
N GLY A 152 0.87 -9.83 11.96
CA GLY A 152 2.31 -10.04 12.10
C GLY A 152 3.11 -10.05 10.78
N ASP A 153 2.53 -9.52 9.69
CA ASP A 153 3.20 -9.44 8.40
C ASP A 153 4.23 -8.31 8.41
N SER A 154 5.47 -8.60 8.02
CA SER A 154 6.52 -7.59 7.87
C SER A 154 6.29 -6.76 6.59
N GLY A 155 6.39 -5.44 6.68
CA GLY A 155 6.23 -4.53 5.56
C GLY A 155 7.01 -3.23 5.74
N VAL A 156 7.10 -2.44 4.66
CA VAL A 156 7.69 -1.09 4.69
C VAL A 156 6.56 -0.08 4.87
N MET A 157 6.63 0.74 5.92
CA MET A 157 5.69 1.84 6.12
C MET A 157 5.92 2.91 5.03
N MET A 158 4.87 3.28 4.31
CA MET A 158 4.91 4.42 3.39
C MET A 158 4.75 5.72 4.19
N LEU A 159 5.75 6.60 4.14
CA LEU A 159 5.72 7.91 4.80
C LEU A 159 4.97 8.92 3.91
N GLY A 160 4.01 9.64 4.49
CA GLY A 160 3.42 10.82 3.88
C GLY A 160 4.30 12.06 4.10
N VAL A 161 4.25 13.01 3.17
CA VAL A 161 4.86 14.33 3.29
C VAL A 161 3.76 15.35 3.56
N GLU A 162 3.82 16.04 4.70
CA GLU A 162 2.90 17.14 4.98
C GLU A 162 3.07 18.23 3.91
N ASN A 163 1.98 18.57 3.22
CA ASN A 163 1.97 19.54 2.13
C ASN A 163 0.63 20.28 2.07
N GLU A 164 0.27 20.95 3.17
CA GLU A 164 -0.99 21.68 3.35
C GLU A 164 -1.26 22.69 2.22
N ASP A 165 -0.20 23.37 1.77
CA ASP A 165 -0.29 24.37 0.70
C ASP A 165 -0.42 23.75 -0.71
N GLN A 166 -0.34 22.41 -0.82
CA GLN A 166 -0.42 21.66 -2.07
C GLN A 166 0.55 22.14 -3.15
N ALA A 167 1.75 22.57 -2.73
CA ALA A 167 2.80 22.93 -3.67
C ALA A 167 3.20 21.69 -4.50
N ALA A 168 3.63 21.90 -5.75
CA ALA A 168 4.13 20.82 -6.58
C ALA A 168 5.41 20.23 -5.94
N LEU A 169 5.37 18.94 -5.61
CA LEU A 169 6.49 18.23 -4.97
C LEU A 169 7.48 17.66 -6.00
N THR A 170 7.09 17.59 -7.27
CA THR A 170 7.94 17.17 -8.40
C THR A 170 7.68 18.08 -9.60
N ALA A 171 8.65 18.15 -10.51
CA ALA A 171 8.62 19.09 -11.64
C ALA A 171 8.63 18.41 -13.02
N GLY A 172 8.72 17.08 -13.10
CA GLY A 172 8.80 16.32 -14.34
C GLY A 172 7.85 15.14 -14.41
N ASP A 173 7.54 14.74 -15.65
CA ASP A 173 6.84 13.48 -15.93
C ASP A 173 7.76 12.30 -15.56
N LYS A 174 7.17 11.25 -14.96
CA LYS A 174 7.85 10.04 -14.46
C LYS A 174 8.77 10.24 -13.25
N ASP A 175 8.65 11.36 -12.56
CA ASP A 175 9.29 11.54 -11.25
C ASP A 175 8.48 10.84 -10.14
N TYR A 176 9.18 10.39 -9.10
CA TYR A 176 8.54 9.89 -7.89
C TYR A 176 8.02 11.07 -7.06
N THR A 177 6.69 11.22 -7.00
CA THR A 177 6.03 12.17 -6.10
C THR A 177 5.64 11.47 -4.80
N PRO A 178 6.01 11.99 -3.62
CA PRO A 178 5.58 11.40 -2.36
C PRO A 178 4.07 11.62 -2.15
N ILE A 179 3.45 10.77 -1.32
CA ILE A 179 2.06 10.98 -0.91
C ILE A 179 1.99 12.26 -0.07
N ALA A 180 1.23 13.24 -0.53
CA ALA A 180 0.96 14.46 0.21
C ALA A 180 -0.12 14.20 1.30
N VAL A 181 0.11 14.71 2.51
CA VAL A 181 -0.86 14.64 3.61
C VAL A 181 -1.11 16.02 4.22
N THR A 182 -2.27 16.20 4.88
CA THR A 182 -2.56 17.39 5.70
C THR A 182 -1.83 17.28 7.06
N PRO A 183 -1.72 18.37 7.85
CA PRO A 183 -1.18 18.34 9.21
C PRO A 183 -1.89 17.33 10.14
N GLU A 184 -3.15 17.01 9.84
CA GLU A 184 -3.96 16.01 10.56
C GLU A 184 -3.76 14.57 10.04
N GLY A 185 -2.93 14.37 9.01
CA GLY A 185 -2.61 13.06 8.45
C GLY A 185 -3.57 12.56 7.36
N ASN A 186 -4.47 13.40 6.85
CA ASN A 186 -5.34 13.01 5.74
C ASN A 186 -4.57 12.99 4.43
N VAL A 187 -4.82 12.00 3.55
CA VAL A 187 -4.23 12.00 2.20
C VAL A 187 -4.85 13.11 1.36
N ILE A 188 -3.99 13.94 0.79
CA ILE A 188 -4.41 15.01 -0.11
C ILE A 188 -4.59 14.42 -1.52
N VAL A 189 -5.81 14.52 -2.04
CA VAL A 189 -6.13 14.21 -3.44
C VAL A 189 -6.48 15.51 -4.14
N LYS A 190 -5.58 16.02 -4.97
CA LYS A 190 -5.87 17.17 -5.82
C LYS A 190 -6.81 16.73 -6.93
N GLN A 191 -7.98 17.34 -7.00
CA GLN A 191 -8.90 17.12 -8.11
C GLN A 191 -8.77 18.23 -9.16
N GLU A 192 -8.41 17.86 -10.38
CA GLU A 192 -8.43 18.77 -11.52
C GLU A 192 -9.72 18.53 -12.34
N GLY A 193 -10.83 19.13 -11.90
CA GLY A 193 -12.11 19.08 -12.61
C GLY A 193 -13.34 18.90 -11.71
N THR A 194 -14.50 18.60 -12.32
CA THR A 194 -15.77 18.38 -11.62
C THR A 194 -15.87 16.94 -11.08
N VAL A 195 -16.18 16.75 -9.78
CA VAL A 195 -16.57 15.41 -9.29
C VAL A 195 -18.01 15.18 -9.70
N THR A 196 -18.29 14.15 -10.49
CA THR A 196 -19.65 13.63 -10.61
C THR A 196 -19.82 12.52 -9.59
N VAL A 197 -20.90 12.59 -8.82
CA VAL A 197 -21.11 11.84 -7.59
C VAL A 197 -22.55 11.38 -7.60
N GLY A 198 -22.73 10.06 -7.68
CA GLY A 198 -23.99 9.41 -8.11
C GLY A 198 -25.22 9.62 -7.23
N SER A 199 -25.04 10.15 -6.02
CA SER A 199 -26.08 10.77 -5.19
C SER A 199 -25.39 11.28 -3.92
N HIS A 200 -25.44 12.58 -3.64
CA HIS A 200 -25.09 13.08 -2.32
C HIS A 200 -26.35 13.27 -1.50
N ALA A 201 -26.33 12.84 -0.23
CA ALA A 201 -27.22 13.44 0.75
C ALA A 201 -26.78 14.90 0.90
N VAL A 202 -27.54 15.83 0.34
CA VAL A 202 -27.26 17.27 0.48
C VAL A 202 -27.64 17.68 1.91
N THR A 203 -26.78 17.37 2.88
CA THR A 203 -26.87 17.89 4.26
C THR A 203 -26.21 19.25 4.30
N ASN A 204 -26.92 20.25 3.78
CA ASN A 204 -26.39 21.56 3.51
C ASN A 204 -26.68 22.53 4.68
N ALA A 205 -25.62 23.15 5.23
CA ALA A 205 -25.67 24.22 6.21
C ALA A 205 -25.60 25.64 5.58
N GLY A 206 -25.86 25.77 4.28
CA GLY A 206 -25.99 27.04 3.56
C GLY A 206 -27.32 27.16 2.81
N THR A 207 -27.63 28.31 2.21
CA THR A 207 -28.85 28.48 1.41
C THR A 207 -28.57 28.07 -0.04
N PHE A 208 -28.72 26.78 -0.36
CA PHE A 208 -28.95 26.38 -1.75
C PHE A 208 -30.44 26.56 -2.01
N VAL A 209 -30.77 27.56 -2.83
CA VAL A 209 -32.08 27.62 -3.49
C VAL A 209 -32.25 26.27 -4.17
N THR A 210 -33.16 25.51 -3.59
CA THR A 210 -33.61 24.16 -3.91
C THR A 210 -33.34 23.77 -5.36
N GLN A 211 -32.76 22.57 -5.57
CA GLN A 211 -32.87 21.83 -6.84
C GLN A 211 -34.35 21.49 -7.08
N ILE A 212 -35.14 22.51 -7.39
CA ILE A 212 -36.39 22.35 -8.07
C ILE A 212 -35.97 22.11 -9.53
N ASP A 213 -36.49 21.06 -10.16
CA ASP A 213 -36.26 20.91 -11.60
C ASP A 213 -36.68 22.21 -12.33
N GLY A 214 -36.09 22.49 -13.49
CA GLY A 214 -36.34 23.75 -14.19
C GLY A 214 -37.83 24.01 -14.44
N ASP A 215 -38.63 22.95 -14.55
CA ASP A 215 -40.06 23.01 -14.80
C ASP A 215 -40.83 23.47 -13.55
N ALA A 216 -40.49 22.94 -12.37
CA ALA A 216 -41.11 23.33 -11.12
C ALA A 216 -40.60 24.70 -10.61
N LEU A 217 -39.38 25.13 -10.99
CA LEU A 217 -38.92 26.51 -10.74
C LEU A 217 -39.74 27.49 -11.57
N THR A 218 -39.94 27.17 -12.85
CA THR A 218 -40.77 27.97 -13.75
C THR A 218 -42.22 28.01 -13.27
N ALA A 219 -42.76 26.87 -12.80
CA ALA A 219 -44.12 26.80 -12.24
C ALA A 219 -44.25 27.63 -10.95
N LEU A 220 -43.28 27.57 -10.04
CA LEU A 220 -43.29 28.39 -8.82
C LEU A 220 -43.18 29.88 -9.13
N GLN A 221 -42.34 30.29 -10.09
CA GLN A 221 -42.27 31.69 -10.55
C GLN A 221 -43.58 32.15 -11.21
N LEU A 222 -44.20 31.27 -12.00
CA LEU A 222 -45.51 31.50 -12.60
C LEU A 222 -46.65 31.50 -11.59
N ILE A 223 -46.49 30.94 -10.39
CA ILE A 223 -47.46 31.01 -9.28
C ILE A 223 -47.18 32.23 -8.37
N ASP A 224 -45.93 32.65 -8.25
CA ASP A 224 -45.55 33.87 -7.52
C ASP A 224 -46.14 35.13 -8.19
N ASN A 225 -46.01 35.25 -9.52
CA ASN A 225 -46.58 36.39 -10.28
C ASN A 225 -48.12 36.58 -10.17
N PRO A 226 -48.98 35.54 -10.17
CA PRO A 226 -50.44 35.67 -10.02
C PRO A 226 -50.90 35.81 -8.57
N VAL A 227 -50.04 35.55 -7.58
CA VAL A 227 -50.32 35.90 -6.18
C VAL A 227 -50.12 37.41 -6.03
N ALA A 228 -51.13 38.17 -6.45
CA ALA A 228 -51.12 39.60 -6.24
C ALA A 228 -51.28 39.91 -4.74
N VAL A 229 -50.39 40.74 -4.19
CA VAL A 229 -50.59 41.34 -2.87
C VAL A 229 -51.79 42.28 -2.98
N LEU A 230 -52.88 41.93 -2.30
CA LEU A 230 -54.12 42.71 -2.33
C LEU A 230 -53.90 44.10 -1.70
N GLY A 231 -53.92 45.15 -2.53
CA GLY A 231 -54.21 46.52 -2.09
C GLY A 231 -53.33 47.63 -2.67
N THR A 232 -53.97 48.58 -3.35
CA THR A 232 -53.71 50.01 -3.09
C THR A 232 -55.04 50.73 -2.88
N ALA A 233 -55.22 51.24 -1.65
CA ALA A 233 -56.14 52.26 -1.16
C ALA A 233 -57.49 51.91 -0.48
N THR A 234 -58.16 50.75 -0.65
CA THR A 234 -59.35 50.46 0.19
C THR A 234 -59.67 48.97 0.36
N TYR A 235 -58.72 48.18 0.87
CA TYR A 235 -58.90 46.96 1.68
C TYR A 235 -57.54 46.67 2.33
N SER A 236 -57.48 46.56 3.66
CA SER A 236 -56.23 46.38 4.42
C SER A 236 -56.20 45.02 5.10
N GLU A 237 -55.60 44.02 4.44
CA GLU A 237 -55.07 42.82 5.09
C GLU A 237 -53.69 42.52 4.49
N THR A 238 -52.65 43.09 5.09
CA THR A 238 -51.24 43.02 4.65
C THR A 238 -50.60 41.62 4.78
N THR A 239 -51.38 40.56 4.91
CA THR A 239 -50.89 39.17 5.10
C THR A 239 -51.64 38.13 4.29
N THR A 240 -52.70 38.49 3.57
CA THR A 240 -53.53 37.53 2.85
C THR A 240 -53.04 37.42 1.41
N SER A 241 -52.26 36.38 1.14
CA SER A 241 -51.84 35.99 -0.21
C SER A 241 -52.82 34.96 -0.76
N GLY A 242 -53.35 35.19 -1.95
CA GLY A 242 -54.30 34.27 -2.59
C GLY A 242 -54.42 34.54 -4.08
N MET A 243 -55.05 33.61 -4.79
CA MET A 243 -55.42 33.81 -6.19
C MET A 243 -56.72 34.60 -6.26
N ILE A 244 -56.72 35.71 -6.99
CA ILE A 244 -57.89 36.57 -7.18
C ILE A 244 -58.51 36.26 -8.53
N ALA A 245 -59.83 36.12 -8.58
CA ALA A 245 -60.58 36.14 -9.84
C ALA A 245 -60.79 37.59 -10.27
N GLY A 246 -60.06 38.05 -11.29
CA GLY A 246 -60.26 39.39 -11.87
C GLY A 246 -61.58 39.49 -12.67
N ALA A 247 -62.17 40.67 -12.69
CA ALA A 247 -63.32 41.00 -13.53
C ALA A 247 -63.01 42.19 -14.44
N VAL A 248 -63.60 42.19 -15.64
CA VAL A 248 -63.54 43.30 -16.59
C VAL A 248 -64.71 44.25 -16.30
N ARG A 249 -64.41 45.52 -16.03
CA ARG A 249 -65.45 46.56 -15.95
C ARG A 249 -66.01 46.82 -17.36
N ASN A 250 -67.30 46.60 -17.52
CA ASN A 250 -68.04 46.78 -18.77
C ASN A 250 -69.38 47.47 -18.47
N ASP A 251 -69.36 48.80 -18.43
CA ASP A 251 -70.48 49.65 -17.99
C ASP A 251 -71.75 49.42 -18.81
N ALA A 252 -71.61 48.98 -20.07
CA ALA A 252 -72.69 48.50 -20.90
C ALA A 252 -72.41 47.05 -21.31
N LEU A 253 -73.22 46.10 -20.82
CA LEU A 253 -72.99 44.67 -21.02
C LEU A 253 -72.84 44.31 -22.52
N ALA A 254 -71.68 43.77 -22.86
CA ALA A 254 -71.34 43.26 -24.18
C ALA A 254 -70.75 41.85 -24.08
N ALA A 255 -70.93 41.03 -25.12
CA ALA A 255 -70.29 39.72 -25.19
C ALA A 255 -68.78 39.90 -25.38
N LEU A 256 -67.99 39.35 -24.44
CA LEU A 256 -66.51 39.35 -24.51
C LEU A 256 -65.93 38.02 -25.03
N ALA A 257 -66.78 37.02 -25.22
CA ALA A 257 -66.50 35.78 -25.93
C ALA A 257 -67.44 35.70 -27.13
N GLY A 258 -66.89 35.40 -28.30
CA GLY A 258 -67.60 35.42 -29.58
C GLY A 258 -67.97 34.04 -30.10
N THR A 259 -67.43 32.97 -29.50
CA THR A 259 -67.70 31.59 -29.91
C THR A 259 -67.92 30.65 -28.73
N ASP A 260 -68.49 29.48 -29.00
CA ASP A 260 -68.69 28.43 -27.99
C ASP A 260 -67.33 27.85 -27.54
N ASN A 261 -67.20 27.57 -26.24
CA ASN A 261 -65.99 27.05 -25.56
C ASN A 261 -64.83 28.06 -25.36
N GLU A 262 -65.11 29.36 -25.43
CA GLU A 262 -64.16 30.41 -25.02
C GLU A 262 -64.29 30.75 -23.52
N ILE A 263 -63.17 31.12 -22.90
CA ILE A 263 -63.16 31.67 -21.54
C ILE A 263 -63.55 33.15 -21.61
N ALA A 264 -64.70 33.50 -21.05
CA ALA A 264 -65.07 34.89 -20.81
C ALA A 264 -64.67 35.30 -19.38
N PRO A 265 -64.10 36.50 -19.17
CA PRO A 265 -63.86 37.01 -17.84
C PRO A 265 -65.20 37.33 -17.15
N LEU A 266 -65.19 37.37 -15.82
CA LEU A 266 -66.28 37.98 -15.06
C LEU A 266 -66.43 39.44 -15.51
N GLN A 267 -67.65 39.96 -15.61
CA GLN A 267 -67.90 41.34 -16.02
C GLN A 267 -68.61 42.10 -14.91
N VAL A 268 -68.14 43.30 -14.58
CA VAL A 268 -68.79 44.19 -13.59
C VAL A 268 -69.27 45.48 -14.23
N ASP A 269 -70.28 46.12 -13.66
CA ASP A 269 -70.75 47.44 -14.07
C ASP A 269 -69.88 48.58 -13.49
N GLU A 270 -70.31 49.83 -13.71
CA GLU A 270 -69.60 51.02 -13.21
C GLU A 270 -69.55 51.13 -11.68
N ASP A 271 -70.51 50.52 -10.99
CA ASP A 271 -70.62 50.47 -9.54
C ASP A 271 -69.91 49.23 -8.93
N GLY A 272 -69.36 48.35 -9.77
CA GLY A 272 -68.69 47.12 -9.36
C GLY A 272 -69.63 45.93 -9.12
N GLY A 273 -70.90 46.04 -9.51
CA GLY A 273 -71.86 44.94 -9.49
C GLY A 273 -71.55 43.91 -10.57
N LEU A 274 -71.57 42.61 -10.23
CA LEU A 274 -71.39 41.53 -11.20
C LEU A 274 -72.59 41.48 -12.15
N TRP A 275 -72.34 41.53 -13.45
CA TRP A 275 -73.36 41.29 -14.46
C TRP A 275 -73.88 39.85 -14.34
N THR A 276 -75.16 39.73 -14.02
CA THR A 276 -75.88 38.46 -14.03
C THR A 276 -77.02 38.56 -15.04
N HIS A 277 -77.27 37.48 -15.78
CA HIS A 277 -78.45 37.37 -16.65
C HIS A 277 -79.46 36.45 -15.96
N PRO A 278 -80.37 36.99 -15.13
CA PRO A 278 -81.42 36.17 -14.55
C PRO A 278 -82.34 35.68 -15.67
N ALA A 279 -82.27 34.40 -16.01
CA ALA A 279 -83.22 33.81 -16.93
C ALA A 279 -84.61 33.85 -16.29
N ALA A 280 -85.58 34.49 -16.95
CA ALA A 280 -86.97 34.39 -16.55
C ALA A 280 -87.40 32.92 -16.69
N ALA A 281 -87.58 32.21 -15.57
CA ALA A 281 -88.16 30.88 -15.60
C ALA A 281 -89.63 31.00 -16.06
N PRO A 282 -90.06 30.36 -17.17
CA PRO A 282 -91.42 30.45 -17.67
C PRO A 282 -92.48 29.81 -16.75
N LYS A 283 -92.05 29.22 -15.63
CA LYS A 283 -92.90 28.57 -14.64
C LYS A 283 -92.49 29.03 -13.24
N GLY A 284 -93.10 30.11 -12.75
CA GLY A 284 -93.04 30.46 -11.32
C GLY A 284 -92.88 31.94 -10.94
N GLY A 285 -92.98 32.89 -11.88
CA GLY A 285 -93.01 34.32 -11.54
C GLY A 285 -94.31 34.74 -10.83
N CYS A 286 -94.21 35.63 -9.83
CA CYS A 286 -95.31 36.16 -9.02
C CYS A 286 -96.56 36.48 -9.85
N LYS A 287 -97.70 35.85 -9.56
CA LYS A 287 -98.99 36.29 -10.09
C LYS A 287 -99.49 37.47 -9.26
N MET A 288 -99.67 38.63 -9.91
CA MET A 288 -100.38 39.76 -9.30
C MET A 288 -101.84 39.34 -9.04
N PHE A 289 -102.31 39.48 -7.80
CA PHE A 289 -103.72 39.42 -7.45
C PHE A 289 -104.21 40.86 -7.33
N THR A 290 -105.03 41.32 -8.28
CA THR A 290 -105.62 42.65 -8.28
C THR A 290 -107.10 42.53 -7.90
N SER A 291 -107.47 42.90 -6.67
CA SER A 291 -108.86 43.10 -6.27
C SER A 291 -109.07 44.57 -5.92
N VAL A 292 -109.97 45.26 -6.64
CA VAL A 292 -110.28 46.68 -6.40
C VAL A 292 -111.48 46.84 -5.45
N ASP A 293 -112.16 45.75 -5.11
CA ASP A 293 -113.29 45.75 -4.18
C ASP A 293 -113.26 44.47 -3.33
N LEU A 294 -113.25 44.60 -2.00
CA LEU A 294 -113.12 43.49 -1.05
C LEU A 294 -114.47 43.16 -0.38
N ASP A 295 -115.56 43.80 -0.82
CA ASP A 295 -116.90 43.64 -0.31
C ASP A 295 -117.99 43.70 -1.41
N GLU A 296 -118.35 42.51 -1.93
CA GLU A 296 -119.65 42.17 -2.58
C GLU A 296 -119.82 42.31 -4.12
N SER A 297 -119.44 41.22 -4.82
CA SER A 297 -120.24 40.51 -5.87
C SER A 297 -120.14 40.81 -7.39
N GLU A 298 -119.26 41.68 -7.89
CA GLU A 298 -118.92 41.70 -9.34
C GLU A 298 -117.51 42.27 -9.57
N GLU A 299 -116.61 41.53 -10.24
CA GLU A 299 -115.16 41.83 -10.35
C GLU A 299 -114.76 42.60 -11.64
N ASP A 300 -115.65 43.43 -12.19
CA ASP A 300 -115.29 44.21 -13.39
C ASP A 300 -114.91 45.67 -13.04
N PRO A 301 -113.70 46.14 -13.41
CA PRO A 301 -113.30 47.52 -13.23
C PRO A 301 -114.18 48.43 -14.10
N THR A 302 -114.94 49.32 -13.47
CA THR A 302 -115.83 50.24 -14.18
C THR A 302 -115.02 51.24 -15.02
N ALA A 303 -115.42 51.46 -16.28
CA ALA A 303 -114.70 52.27 -17.27
C ALA A 303 -114.74 53.80 -17.04
N GLY A 304 -114.86 54.24 -15.78
CA GLY A 304 -114.76 55.64 -15.37
C GLY A 304 -113.46 55.93 -14.62
N PRO A 305 -113.11 57.20 -14.39
CA PRO A 305 -111.96 57.55 -13.56
C PRO A 305 -112.20 57.04 -12.12
N THR A 306 -111.49 55.99 -11.74
CA THR A 306 -111.49 55.46 -10.37
C THR A 306 -110.27 56.01 -9.63
N THR A 307 -110.47 56.37 -8.37
CA THR A 307 -109.37 56.77 -7.49
C THR A 307 -108.83 55.51 -6.83
N ILE A 308 -107.60 55.13 -7.15
CA ILE A 308 -106.90 54.05 -6.45
C ILE A 308 -106.51 54.58 -5.07
N TYR A 309 -107.20 54.11 -4.02
CA TYR A 309 -106.99 54.60 -2.65
C TYR A 309 -105.75 54.00 -1.96
N GLY A 310 -105.14 52.94 -2.51
CA GLY A 310 -103.89 52.40 -1.99
C GLY A 310 -103.36 51.23 -2.82
N ILE A 311 -102.03 51.16 -2.94
CA ILE A 311 -101.31 50.00 -3.47
C ILE A 311 -100.51 49.42 -2.30
N TYR A 312 -100.87 48.21 -1.85
CA TYR A 312 -100.11 47.50 -0.83
C TYR A 312 -99.23 46.46 -1.51
N THR A 313 -97.96 46.82 -1.68
CA THR A 313 -96.91 45.87 -2.04
C THR A 313 -96.08 45.60 -0.81
N TRP A 314 -96.03 44.35 -0.35
CA TRP A 314 -95.07 43.92 0.64
C TRP A 314 -94.09 42.93 0.03
N ASN A 315 -92.84 43.10 0.40
CA ASN A 315 -91.78 42.21 0.04
C ASN A 315 -91.65 41.16 1.13
N LEU A 316 -91.92 39.89 0.80
CA LEU A 316 -91.79 38.78 1.74
C LEU A 316 -90.33 38.33 1.91
N THR A 317 -89.38 39.00 1.26
CA THR A 317 -87.95 38.70 1.31
C THR A 317 -87.11 39.97 1.47
N ALA A 318 -85.86 39.83 1.92
CA ALA A 318 -84.98 40.97 2.22
C ALA A 318 -84.31 41.61 0.99
N ALA A 319 -84.58 41.15 -0.24
CA ALA A 319 -83.97 41.70 -1.45
C ALA A 319 -84.72 42.96 -1.92
N PRO A 320 -84.06 44.05 -2.36
CA PRO A 320 -84.75 45.27 -2.76
C PRO A 320 -85.77 45.03 -3.89
N LEU A 321 -87.01 45.50 -3.68
CA LEU A 321 -88.07 45.51 -4.68
C LEU A 321 -88.03 46.88 -5.38
N TRP A 322 -87.78 46.89 -6.68
CA TRP A 322 -87.88 48.08 -7.50
C TRP A 322 -89.30 48.16 -8.08
N LEU A 323 -90.02 49.22 -7.78
CA LEU A 323 -91.33 49.55 -8.34
C LEU A 323 -91.18 50.45 -9.57
#